data_AF-A0A9Q8L4X9-F1
#
_entry.id   AF-A0A9Q8L4X9-F1
#
_cell.length_a   1.000
_cell.length_b   1.000
_cell.length_c   1.000
_cell.angle_alpha   90.00
_cell.angle_beta   90.00
_cell.angle_gamma   90.00
#
_symmetry.space_group_name_H-M   'P 1'
#
loop_
_entity.id
_entity.type
_entity.pdbx_description
1 polymer ?
#
loop_
_entity_poly.entity_id
_entity_poly.type
_entity_poly.pdbx_seq_one_letter_code
_entity_poly.pdbx_strand_id
1 'polypeptide(L)'
;MVWLGLRVCQKLAYRAWLSPRVDPSVHHQHRFGDINNMAHFIDRKPRKEYTLFGGATPWSSDDWTASDDRVRGGKSQSYLECSDTVGRFHGNLDIETLGGAGFASQRTTDDREWDLSDYAGLQILVSKGDKKRYTLNLKDELLPRDPDTGREQSTVSYECDFEIPPQDEPGHATDRKIFIPWTSFNATYRGRLKKDAKPINLKKVKRLSIMMRSFFGSQSGDFSLTMRSIVALSEIPNLEYPVVDGNMLEKGSITASEDPYQREVKEHRSSIHTSADRRRRIACLLLGAISLAAMYYFTGLSCR
;
A
#
# COMPACT_ATOMS: atom_id res chain seq x y z
N MET A 1 -40.18 24.91 -64.97
CA MET A 1 -41.41 24.89 -64.15
C MET A 1 -40.99 25.20 -62.72
N VAL A 2 -40.69 26.45 -62.35
CA VAL A 2 -41.62 27.52 -61.88
C VAL A 2 -42.45 27.03 -60.69
N TRP A 3 -42.00 27.26 -59.44
CA TRP A 3 -42.23 28.42 -58.54
C TRP A 3 -43.66 28.57 -58.02
N LEU A 4 -43.79 28.58 -56.67
CA LEU A 4 -44.58 29.47 -55.79
C LEU A 4 -44.52 28.83 -54.38
N GLY A 5 -44.18 29.46 -53.25
CA GLY A 5 -43.93 30.86 -52.95
C GLY A 5 -44.78 31.29 -51.74
N LEU A 6 -44.11 31.63 -50.61
CA LEU A 6 -44.51 32.64 -49.59
C LEU A 6 -45.77 32.33 -48.72
N ARG A 7 -45.98 32.80 -47.48
CA ARG A 7 -45.26 33.60 -46.46
C ARG A 7 -46.14 33.65 -45.18
N VAL A 8 -45.48 33.88 -44.03
CA VAL A 8 -45.84 34.81 -42.93
C VAL A 8 -47.00 34.48 -41.95
N CYS A 9 -46.60 34.13 -40.73
CA CYS A 9 -46.74 34.87 -39.46
C CYS A 9 -47.99 35.73 -39.13
N GLN A 10 -48.44 35.51 -37.88
CA GLN A 10 -48.81 36.48 -36.81
C GLN A 10 -50.29 36.70 -36.43
N LYS A 11 -50.49 36.64 -35.09
CA LYS A 11 -51.46 37.36 -34.22
C LYS A 11 -52.92 36.89 -34.29
N LEU A 12 -53.78 36.98 -33.27
CA LEU A 12 -53.81 37.21 -31.81
C LEU A 12 -55.33 37.17 -31.47
N ALA A 13 -55.68 36.93 -30.20
CA ALA A 13 -56.91 37.45 -29.52
C ALA A 13 -58.28 36.81 -29.91
N TYR A 14 -59.30 36.61 -29.06
CA TYR A 14 -59.58 36.84 -27.62
C TYR A 14 -60.99 36.26 -27.31
N ARG A 15 -61.34 36.15 -26.00
CA ARG A 15 -62.70 36.05 -25.35
C ARG A 15 -63.37 34.66 -25.30
N ALA A 16 -64.12 34.26 -24.26
CA ALA A 16 -64.38 34.77 -22.90
C ALA A 16 -65.25 33.71 -22.15
N TRP A 17 -64.99 33.48 -20.85
CA TRP A 17 -65.92 33.64 -19.71
C TRP A 17 -66.67 32.39 -19.21
N LEU A 18 -66.36 31.98 -17.96
CA LEU A 18 -67.28 31.93 -16.81
C LEU A 18 -66.51 31.47 -15.53
N SER A 19 -66.41 32.37 -14.55
CA SER A 19 -66.11 32.08 -13.12
C SER A 19 -67.44 32.00 -12.32
N PRO A 20 -67.52 31.93 -10.97
CA PRO A 20 -66.50 31.72 -9.91
C PRO A 20 -66.92 30.74 -8.77
N ARG A 21 -65.99 30.44 -7.84
CA ARG A 21 -66.27 30.36 -6.40
C ARG A 21 -64.98 30.63 -5.59
N VAL A 22 -65.12 31.33 -4.47
CA VAL A 22 -64.11 32.14 -3.76
C VAL A 22 -63.95 31.68 -2.30
N ASP A 23 -62.68 31.62 -1.83
CA ASP A 23 -62.09 31.74 -0.46
C ASP A 23 -62.48 30.79 0.70
N PRO A 24 -61.77 30.76 1.87
CA PRO A 24 -60.49 31.42 2.24
C PRO A 24 -59.48 30.58 3.06
N SER A 25 -58.18 30.93 3.02
CA SER A 25 -57.34 31.17 4.21
C SER A 25 -55.84 31.23 3.88
N VAL A 26 -55.25 32.38 4.16
CA VAL A 26 -53.82 32.68 4.14
C VAL A 26 -53.16 32.16 5.41
N HIS A 27 -52.00 31.49 5.28
CA HIS A 27 -50.93 31.60 6.26
C HIS A 27 -49.56 31.50 5.59
N HIS A 28 -48.88 32.65 5.51
CA HIS A 28 -47.44 32.72 5.32
C HIS A 28 -46.75 32.20 6.58
N GLN A 29 -45.87 31.22 6.46
CA GLN A 29 -44.88 30.92 7.49
C GLN A 29 -43.58 30.42 6.85
N HIS A 30 -42.54 31.24 6.98
CA HIS A 30 -41.15 30.81 6.83
C HIS A 30 -40.91 29.59 7.72
N ARG A 31 -40.37 28.50 7.14
CA ARG A 31 -39.74 27.45 7.94
C ARG A 31 -38.50 26.92 7.21
N PHE A 32 -37.37 27.28 7.82
CA PHE A 32 -36.13 26.52 8.02
C PHE A 32 -35.88 25.32 7.11
N GLY A 33 -34.71 25.35 6.47
CA GLY A 33 -34.20 24.30 5.60
C GLY A 33 -34.15 22.94 6.28
N ASP A 34 -34.61 21.93 5.56
CA ASP A 34 -34.41 20.53 5.88
C ASP A 34 -32.92 20.16 5.72
N ILE A 35 -32.20 20.24 6.83
CA ILE A 35 -30.82 19.78 7.02
C ILE A 35 -30.66 18.24 7.04
N ASN A 36 -31.65 17.49 6.56
CA ASN A 36 -31.68 16.03 6.68
C ASN A 36 -31.06 15.27 5.49
N ASN A 37 -30.19 15.90 4.69
CA ASN A 37 -29.49 15.24 3.59
C ASN A 37 -27.94 15.35 3.66
N MET A 38 -27.38 15.54 4.85
CA MET A 38 -25.92 15.61 5.09
C MET A 38 -25.41 14.62 6.14
N ALA A 39 -26.03 13.44 6.26
CA ALA A 39 -25.58 12.42 7.20
C ALA A 39 -25.38 11.06 6.51
N HIS A 40 -24.43 10.98 5.59
CA HIS A 40 -23.78 9.71 5.23
C HIS A 40 -22.32 9.89 4.77
N PHE A 41 -21.58 10.80 5.38
CA PHE A 41 -20.17 10.55 5.64
C PHE A 41 -20.11 9.90 7.02
N ILE A 42 -20.41 8.59 7.07
CA ILE A 42 -20.04 7.81 8.24
C ILE A 42 -18.51 7.86 8.25
N ASP A 43 -17.96 8.56 9.23
CA ASP A 43 -16.58 8.41 9.68
C ASP A 43 -16.40 6.94 10.09
N ARG A 44 -16.19 6.07 9.09
CA ARG A 44 -15.89 4.67 9.32
C ARG A 44 -14.47 4.67 9.79
N LYS A 45 -14.28 4.62 11.11
CA LYS A 45 -12.99 4.29 11.70
C LYS A 45 -12.43 3.08 10.93
N PRO A 46 -11.22 3.17 10.36
CA PRO A 46 -10.70 2.12 9.50
C PRO A 46 -10.70 0.79 10.24
N ARG A 47 -11.03 -0.28 9.51
CA ARG A 47 -10.78 -1.63 10.03
C ARG A 47 -9.28 -1.72 10.28
N LYS A 48 -8.89 -2.33 11.40
CA LYS A 48 -7.47 -2.54 11.71
C LYS A 48 -6.73 -3.27 10.59
N GLU A 49 -7.45 -4.13 9.88
CA GLU A 49 -6.95 -4.93 8.79
C GLU A 49 -7.98 -5.01 7.65
N TYR A 50 -7.49 -4.98 6.41
CA TYR A 50 -8.24 -5.28 5.20
C TYR A 50 -7.53 -6.36 4.40
N THR A 51 -8.23 -7.45 4.15
CA THR A 51 -7.70 -8.60 3.42
C THR A 51 -7.75 -8.36 1.92
N LEU A 52 -6.59 -8.39 1.24
CA LEU A 52 -6.53 -8.37 -0.22
C LEU A 52 -6.57 -9.80 -0.78
N PHE A 53 -5.77 -10.70 -0.20
CA PHE A 53 -5.64 -12.10 -0.61
C PHE A 53 -5.35 -13.00 0.60
N GLY A 54 -5.94 -14.19 0.63
CA GLY A 54 -5.67 -15.18 1.66
C GLY A 54 -6.26 -14.83 3.03
N GLY A 55 -5.90 -15.59 4.07
CA GLY A 55 -6.39 -15.35 5.44
C GLY A 55 -7.88 -15.60 5.59
N ALA A 56 -8.68 -14.52 5.62
CA ALA A 56 -10.14 -14.61 5.75
C ALA A 56 -10.84 -15.00 4.42
N THR A 57 -10.15 -14.86 3.29
CA THR A 57 -10.64 -15.28 1.97
C THR A 57 -9.69 -16.31 1.37
N PRO A 58 -10.19 -17.31 0.62
CA PRO A 58 -9.32 -18.28 -0.04
C PRO A 58 -8.49 -17.60 -1.13
N TRP A 59 -7.32 -18.18 -1.44
CA TRP A 59 -6.61 -17.79 -2.66
C TRP A 59 -7.32 -18.37 -3.88
N SER A 60 -7.50 -17.56 -4.91
CA SER A 60 -8.00 -18.00 -6.21
C SER A 60 -6.93 -17.78 -7.27
N SER A 61 -6.68 -18.78 -8.13
CA SER A 61 -5.80 -18.62 -9.27
C SER A 61 -6.37 -17.67 -10.33
N ASP A 62 -7.70 -17.56 -10.40
CA ASP A 62 -8.39 -16.71 -11.38
C ASP A 62 -8.15 -15.22 -11.13
N ASP A 63 -7.72 -14.87 -9.92
CA ASP A 63 -7.39 -13.51 -9.53
C ASP A 63 -6.05 -13.03 -10.10
N TRP A 64 -5.25 -13.94 -10.67
CA TRP A 64 -3.87 -13.70 -11.03
C TRP A 64 -3.54 -14.20 -12.44
N THR A 65 -2.59 -13.52 -13.08
CA THR A 65 -2.06 -13.92 -14.38
C THR A 65 -0.57 -13.68 -14.44
N ALA A 66 0.12 -14.56 -15.17
CA ALA A 66 1.53 -14.41 -15.46
C ALA A 66 1.80 -13.15 -16.30
N SER A 67 2.90 -12.49 -16.00
CA SER A 67 3.45 -11.35 -16.74
C SER A 67 4.97 -11.46 -16.73
N ASP A 68 5.50 -12.48 -17.41
CA ASP A 68 6.94 -12.77 -17.44
C ASP A 68 7.65 -12.06 -18.61
N ASP A 69 8.99 -12.09 -18.62
CA ASP A 69 9.83 -11.49 -19.66
C ASP A 69 9.72 -12.11 -21.07
N ARG A 70 8.90 -13.14 -21.23
CA ARG A 70 8.66 -13.87 -22.50
C ARG A 70 8.21 -12.98 -23.65
N VAL A 71 7.48 -11.90 -23.36
CA VAL A 71 7.06 -10.90 -24.37
C VAL A 71 8.23 -10.15 -25.01
N ARG A 72 9.42 -10.21 -24.39
CA ARG A 72 10.69 -9.66 -24.88
C ARG A 72 11.64 -10.75 -25.37
N GLY A 73 11.18 -12.00 -25.49
CA GLY A 73 11.99 -13.15 -25.86
C GLY A 73 12.75 -13.80 -24.69
N GLY A 74 12.47 -13.41 -23.44
CA GLY A 74 13.04 -14.07 -22.26
C GLY A 74 12.45 -15.46 -22.03
N LYS A 75 13.10 -16.22 -21.15
CA LYS A 75 12.70 -17.60 -20.80
C LYS A 75 12.30 -17.77 -19.34
N SER A 76 12.18 -16.68 -18.59
CA SER A 76 11.69 -16.76 -17.22
C SER A 76 10.23 -17.21 -17.23
N GLN A 77 9.84 -17.94 -16.19
CA GLN A 77 8.47 -18.42 -16.05
C GLN A 77 8.05 -18.43 -14.59
N SER A 78 6.86 -17.90 -14.33
CA SER A 78 6.24 -17.93 -13.01
C SER A 78 4.88 -18.64 -13.02
N TYR A 79 4.48 -19.05 -11.83
CA TYR A 79 3.20 -19.68 -11.53
C TYR A 79 2.69 -19.18 -10.19
N LEU A 80 1.37 -19.15 -10.03
CA LEU A 80 0.71 -19.01 -8.74
C LEU A 80 -0.19 -20.21 -8.50
N GLU A 81 0.25 -21.10 -7.61
CA GLU A 81 -0.56 -22.22 -7.14
C GLU A 81 -1.38 -21.78 -5.93
N CYS A 82 -2.70 -21.92 -6.00
CA CYS A 82 -3.61 -21.46 -4.96
C CYS A 82 -4.26 -22.63 -4.22
N SER A 83 -4.52 -22.43 -2.94
CA SER A 83 -5.35 -23.26 -2.08
C SER A 83 -6.17 -22.36 -1.16
N ASP A 84 -7.08 -22.94 -0.38
CA ASP A 84 -7.90 -22.16 0.57
C ASP A 84 -7.08 -21.37 1.60
N THR A 85 -5.86 -21.82 1.90
CA THR A 85 -5.05 -21.25 3.00
C THR A 85 -3.78 -20.56 2.55
N VAL A 86 -3.28 -20.85 1.35
CA VAL A 86 -2.02 -20.29 0.83
C VAL A 86 -2.04 -20.09 -0.68
N GLY A 87 -1.30 -19.06 -1.12
CA GLY A 87 -0.88 -18.87 -2.51
C GLY A 87 0.64 -19.03 -2.62
N ARG A 88 1.10 -19.90 -3.51
CA ARG A 88 2.51 -20.17 -3.75
C ARG A 88 2.93 -19.54 -5.08
N PHE A 89 3.73 -18.48 -5.00
CA PHE A 89 4.40 -17.88 -6.13
C PHE A 89 5.73 -18.60 -6.36
N HIS A 90 5.92 -19.23 -7.51
CA HIS A 90 7.13 -20.00 -7.80
C HIS A 90 7.44 -20.05 -9.30
N GLY A 91 8.63 -20.53 -9.62
CA GLY A 91 9.05 -20.70 -11.01
C GLY A 91 10.56 -20.72 -11.16
N ASN A 92 11.02 -20.37 -12.35
CA ASN A 92 12.44 -20.26 -12.69
C ASN A 92 12.72 -18.89 -13.30
N LEU A 93 13.77 -18.24 -12.80
CA LEU A 93 14.29 -16.99 -13.32
C LEU A 93 15.49 -17.27 -14.22
N ASP A 94 15.29 -17.13 -15.53
CA ASP A 94 16.37 -17.16 -16.52
C ASP A 94 16.96 -15.77 -16.68
N ILE A 95 18.28 -15.67 -16.57
CA ILE A 95 18.99 -14.41 -16.76
C ILE A 95 19.93 -14.47 -17.97
N GLU A 96 20.12 -15.63 -18.59
CA GLU A 96 21.10 -15.78 -19.67
C GLU A 96 20.54 -15.26 -20.99
N THR A 97 19.26 -15.57 -21.29
CA THR A 97 18.66 -15.25 -22.59
C THR A 97 18.65 -13.75 -22.89
N LEU A 98 18.52 -12.91 -21.87
CA LEU A 98 18.50 -11.45 -22.00
C LEU A 98 19.76 -10.77 -21.43
N GLY A 99 20.89 -11.49 -21.37
CA GLY A 99 22.20 -10.91 -21.04
C GLY A 99 22.30 -10.35 -19.62
N GLY A 100 21.85 -11.12 -18.63
CA GLY A 100 21.81 -10.75 -17.21
C GLY A 100 20.50 -10.09 -16.77
N ALA A 101 19.64 -9.70 -17.71
CA ALA A 101 18.29 -9.25 -17.42
C ALA A 101 17.32 -10.45 -17.36
N GLY A 102 16.28 -10.33 -16.56
CA GLY A 102 15.20 -11.32 -16.51
C GLY A 102 14.20 -10.98 -15.43
N PHE A 103 12.93 -11.35 -15.64
CA PHE A 103 11.91 -11.30 -14.60
C PHE A 103 10.79 -12.30 -14.85
N ALA A 104 10.27 -12.85 -13.76
CA ALA A 104 9.07 -13.66 -13.69
C ALA A 104 8.09 -13.01 -12.71
N SER A 105 6.83 -12.80 -13.07
CA SER A 105 5.88 -12.12 -12.19
C SER A 105 4.45 -12.62 -12.35
N GLN A 106 3.72 -12.59 -11.23
CA GLN A 106 2.28 -12.81 -11.18
C GLN A 106 1.62 -11.51 -10.74
N ARG A 107 0.64 -11.05 -11.53
CA ARG A 107 -0.10 -9.83 -11.27
C ARG A 107 -1.59 -10.11 -11.17
N THR A 108 -2.30 -9.27 -10.45
CA THR A 108 -3.76 -9.38 -10.37
C THR A 108 -4.42 -9.07 -11.71
N THR A 109 -5.61 -9.62 -11.94
CA THR A 109 -6.47 -9.27 -13.09
C THR A 109 -6.95 -7.82 -13.04
N ASP A 110 -7.45 -7.31 -14.17
CA ASP A 110 -7.62 -5.86 -14.42
C ASP A 110 -8.99 -5.31 -13.98
N ASP A 111 -9.77 -6.10 -13.24
CA ASP A 111 -11.13 -5.83 -12.78
C ASP A 111 -11.21 -5.35 -11.32
N ARG A 112 -10.07 -4.92 -10.77
CA ARG A 112 -9.93 -4.59 -9.34
C ARG A 112 -9.67 -3.11 -9.11
N GLU A 113 -10.24 -2.61 -8.02
CA GLU A 113 -9.93 -1.29 -7.48
C GLU A 113 -10.05 -1.35 -5.95
N TRP A 114 -9.01 -0.90 -5.26
CA TRP A 114 -8.96 -0.83 -3.80
C TRP A 114 -8.77 0.62 -3.36
N ASP A 115 -9.60 1.04 -2.39
CA ASP A 115 -9.31 2.19 -1.55
C ASP A 115 -8.51 1.72 -0.32
N LEU A 116 -7.22 2.00 -0.34
CA LEU A 116 -6.26 1.70 0.71
C LEU A 116 -5.79 2.98 1.44
N SER A 117 -6.49 4.11 1.25
CA SER A 117 -6.05 5.41 1.76
C SER A 117 -6.11 5.54 3.29
N ASP A 118 -6.90 4.71 3.96
CA ASP A 118 -6.97 4.67 5.43
C ASP A 118 -5.96 3.72 6.08
N TYR A 119 -5.07 3.10 5.30
CA TYR A 119 -4.09 2.12 5.79
C TYR A 119 -2.68 2.71 5.79
N ALA A 120 -1.77 2.14 6.59
CA ALA A 120 -0.37 2.56 6.70
C ALA A 120 0.57 1.81 5.75
N GLY A 121 0.17 0.62 5.28
CA GLY A 121 0.98 -0.23 4.42
C GLY A 121 0.38 -1.61 4.20
N LEU A 122 1.16 -2.47 3.55
CA LEU A 122 0.82 -3.88 3.32
C LEU A 122 1.63 -4.80 4.23
N GLN A 123 0.98 -5.82 4.78
CA GLN A 123 1.64 -6.94 5.44
C GLN A 123 1.52 -8.20 4.57
N ILE A 124 2.63 -8.90 4.40
CA ILE A 124 2.68 -10.24 3.80
C ILE A 124 2.97 -11.23 4.92
N LEU A 125 2.08 -12.22 5.09
CA LEU A 125 2.32 -13.36 5.97
C LEU A 125 2.85 -14.52 5.15
N VAL A 126 4.14 -14.81 5.30
CA VAL A 126 4.85 -15.87 4.58
C VAL A 126 4.81 -17.15 5.41
N SER A 127 4.27 -18.24 4.85
CA SER A 127 4.33 -19.56 5.49
C SER A 127 5.68 -20.24 5.24
N LYS A 128 6.23 -20.10 4.03
CA LYS A 128 7.52 -20.65 3.63
C LYS A 128 8.11 -19.80 2.52
N GLY A 129 9.39 -19.47 2.58
CA GLY A 129 10.08 -18.97 1.41
C GLY A 129 11.57 -19.19 1.41
N ASP A 130 12.15 -18.96 0.24
CA ASP A 130 13.57 -19.10 -0.02
C ASP A 130 14.35 -17.84 0.35
N LYS A 131 15.62 -17.83 -0.02
CA LYS A 131 16.58 -16.75 0.25
C LYS A 131 16.68 -15.79 -0.95
N LYS A 132 15.64 -15.70 -1.77
CA LYS A 132 15.60 -14.78 -2.92
C LYS A 132 15.05 -13.44 -2.49
N ARG A 133 15.41 -12.41 -3.25
CA ARG A 133 14.81 -11.09 -3.16
C ARG A 133 13.64 -10.99 -4.12
N TYR A 134 12.52 -10.50 -3.62
CA TYR A 134 11.28 -10.31 -4.37
C TYR A 134 10.97 -8.82 -4.51
N THR A 135 10.12 -8.48 -5.46
CA THR A 135 9.57 -7.13 -5.60
C THR A 135 8.06 -7.19 -5.53
N LEU A 136 7.47 -6.31 -4.73
CA LEU A 136 6.04 -6.03 -4.74
C LEU A 136 5.81 -4.78 -5.58
N ASN A 137 4.90 -4.84 -6.56
CA ASN A 137 4.57 -3.74 -7.43
C ASN A 137 3.10 -3.36 -7.28
N LEU A 138 2.82 -2.06 -7.24
CA LEU A 138 1.48 -1.50 -7.27
C LEU A 138 1.30 -0.58 -8.48
N LYS A 139 0.07 -0.52 -9.01
CA LYS A 139 -0.36 0.49 -9.98
C LYS A 139 -1.68 1.09 -9.53
N ASP A 140 -1.81 2.41 -9.66
CA ASP A 140 -3.03 3.19 -9.46
C ASP A 140 -3.65 3.67 -10.79
N GLU A 141 -2.98 3.40 -11.91
CA GLU A 141 -3.40 3.72 -13.26
C GLU A 141 -3.11 2.55 -14.21
N LEU A 142 -4.14 2.15 -14.94
CA LEU A 142 -4.07 1.21 -16.06
C LEU A 142 -4.59 1.94 -17.29
N LEU A 143 -3.80 1.92 -18.37
CA LEU A 143 -4.23 2.43 -19.66
C LEU A 143 -4.99 1.33 -20.43
N PRO A 144 -5.91 1.70 -21.33
CA PRO A 144 -6.47 0.77 -22.29
C PRO A 144 -5.35 0.02 -23.03
N ARG A 145 -5.66 -1.19 -23.52
CA ARG A 145 -4.72 -1.88 -24.41
C ARG A 145 -4.45 -1.01 -25.63
N ASP A 146 -3.22 -1.11 -26.12
CA ASP A 146 -2.80 -0.46 -27.35
C ASP A 146 -3.75 -0.91 -28.49
N PRO A 147 -4.41 0.02 -29.19
CA PRO A 147 -5.46 -0.32 -30.14
C PRO A 147 -4.93 -1.07 -31.38
N ASP A 148 -3.66 -0.87 -31.72
CA ASP A 148 -3.05 -1.46 -32.92
C ASP A 148 -2.47 -2.85 -32.63
N THR A 149 -1.81 -3.02 -31.48
CA THR A 149 -1.08 -4.25 -31.12
C THR A 149 -1.82 -5.12 -30.12
N GLY A 150 -2.87 -4.60 -29.46
CA GLY A 150 -3.58 -5.26 -28.36
C GLY A 150 -2.73 -5.46 -27.09
N ARG A 151 -1.52 -4.88 -27.06
CA ARG A 151 -0.57 -5.04 -25.96
C ARG A 151 -0.90 -4.13 -24.80
N GLU A 152 -0.48 -4.54 -23.60
CA GLU A 152 -0.56 -3.68 -22.43
C GLU A 152 0.40 -2.49 -22.58
N GLN A 153 -0.11 -1.29 -22.32
CA GLN A 153 0.69 -0.07 -22.33
C GLN A 153 1.43 0.13 -21.01
N SER A 154 2.62 0.76 -21.07
CA SER A 154 3.42 1.02 -19.88
C SER A 154 2.93 2.24 -19.13
N THR A 155 2.64 2.07 -17.84
CA THR A 155 2.32 3.12 -16.87
C THR A 155 3.41 3.21 -15.79
N VAL A 156 3.29 4.17 -14.88
CA VAL A 156 4.12 4.20 -13.67
C VAL A 156 3.81 2.96 -12.82
N SER A 157 4.86 2.34 -12.28
CA SER A 157 4.78 1.26 -11.29
C SER A 157 5.38 1.74 -9.99
N TYR A 158 4.76 1.43 -8.86
CA TYR A 158 5.30 1.71 -7.54
C TYR A 158 5.89 0.42 -7.00
N GLU A 159 7.20 0.36 -6.84
CA GLU A 159 7.95 -0.88 -6.57
C GLU A 159 8.57 -0.85 -5.19
N CYS A 160 8.57 -1.99 -4.50
CA CYS A 160 9.30 -2.19 -3.26
C CYS A 160 9.96 -3.57 -3.27
N ASP A 161 11.28 -3.62 -3.11
CA ASP A 161 12.02 -4.86 -2.98
C ASP A 161 12.01 -5.34 -1.53
N PHE A 162 11.82 -6.64 -1.31
CA PHE A 162 11.86 -7.23 0.01
C PHE A 162 12.54 -8.60 0.01
N GLU A 163 13.12 -8.94 1.16
CA GLU A 163 13.67 -10.26 1.44
C GLU A 163 12.94 -10.85 2.64
N ILE A 164 12.88 -12.18 2.70
CA ILE A 164 12.26 -12.86 3.82
C ILE A 164 13.26 -12.84 4.99
N PRO A 165 12.82 -12.48 6.21
CA PRO A 165 13.71 -12.38 7.35
C PRO A 165 14.42 -13.71 7.61
N PRO A 166 15.73 -13.69 7.91
CA PRO A 166 16.49 -14.91 8.12
C PRO A 166 15.90 -15.72 9.29
N GLN A 167 16.27 -16.99 9.34
CA GLN A 167 15.98 -17.89 10.46
C GLN A 167 17.29 -18.47 10.97
N ASP A 168 17.32 -18.77 12.27
CA ASP A 168 18.51 -19.29 12.95
C ASP A 168 18.85 -20.70 12.46
N GLU A 169 17.83 -21.48 12.09
CA GLU A 169 18.01 -22.84 11.58
C GLU A 169 18.30 -22.86 10.06
N PRO A 170 19.24 -23.69 9.59
CA PRO A 170 19.49 -23.86 8.15
C PRO A 170 18.23 -24.30 7.40
N GLY A 171 17.84 -23.56 6.37
CA GLY A 171 16.72 -23.94 5.50
C GLY A 171 15.95 -22.76 4.94
N HIS A 172 14.72 -23.05 4.49
CA HIS A 172 13.72 -22.06 4.08
C HIS A 172 13.12 -21.38 5.30
N ALA A 173 12.99 -20.05 5.26
CA ALA A 173 12.33 -19.28 6.29
C ALA A 173 10.84 -19.64 6.37
N THR A 174 10.34 -19.90 7.59
CA THR A 174 8.94 -20.26 7.84
C THR A 174 8.26 -19.27 8.77
N ASP A 175 6.94 -19.12 8.59
CA ASP A 175 6.05 -18.28 9.40
C ASP A 175 6.62 -16.89 9.71
N ARG A 176 7.01 -16.18 8.65
CA ARG A 176 7.54 -14.81 8.72
C ARG A 176 6.49 -13.78 8.36
N LYS A 177 6.63 -12.58 8.94
CA LYS A 177 5.80 -11.43 8.60
C LYS A 177 6.68 -10.32 8.06
N ILE A 178 6.21 -9.67 7.00
CA ILE A 178 6.91 -8.57 6.34
C ILE A 178 5.90 -7.43 6.25
N PHE A 179 6.26 -6.24 6.75
CA PHE A 179 5.44 -5.05 6.65
C PHE A 179 6.12 -4.02 5.74
N ILE A 180 5.37 -3.54 4.74
CA ILE A 180 5.83 -2.61 3.72
C ILE A 180 4.98 -1.34 3.85
N PRO A 181 5.51 -0.28 4.49
CA PRO A 181 4.80 0.99 4.56
C PRO A 181 4.75 1.64 3.17
N TRP A 182 3.77 2.51 2.94
CA TRP A 182 3.63 3.18 1.64
C TRP A 182 4.86 3.98 1.22
N THR A 183 5.61 4.51 2.19
CA THR A 183 6.86 5.24 1.98
C THR A 183 7.99 4.40 1.40
N SER A 184 7.86 3.07 1.41
CA SER A 184 8.88 2.16 0.87
C SER A 184 8.73 1.88 -0.62
N PHE A 185 7.64 2.35 -1.24
CA PHE A 185 7.41 2.21 -2.66
C PHE A 185 8.04 3.36 -3.45
N ASN A 186 8.88 3.01 -4.42
CA ASN A 186 9.48 3.95 -5.34
C ASN A 186 8.76 3.92 -6.69
N ALA A 187 8.45 5.09 -7.23
CA ALA A 187 7.88 5.19 -8.56
C ALA A 187 8.93 4.88 -9.63
N THR A 188 8.59 3.96 -10.54
CA THR A 188 9.41 3.58 -11.68
C THR A 188 8.61 3.69 -12.97
N TYR A 189 9.31 3.88 -14.09
CA TYR A 189 8.76 3.72 -15.42
C TYR A 189 9.67 2.79 -16.21
N ARG A 190 9.15 1.62 -16.59
CA ARG A 190 9.92 0.56 -17.27
C ARG A 190 11.21 0.20 -16.51
N GLY A 191 11.10 0.04 -15.20
CA GLY A 191 12.20 -0.35 -14.30
C GLY A 191 13.23 0.74 -14.02
N ARG A 192 13.01 1.98 -14.47
CA ARG A 192 13.84 3.14 -14.15
C ARG A 192 13.15 4.03 -13.14
N LEU A 193 13.89 4.49 -12.13
CA LEU A 193 13.37 5.40 -11.10
C LEU A 193 12.83 6.69 -11.72
N LYS A 194 11.66 7.12 -11.27
CA LYS A 194 10.97 8.34 -11.72
C LYS A 194 10.75 9.26 -10.53
N LYS A 195 11.79 10.04 -10.18
CA LYS A 195 11.82 10.89 -8.98
C LYS A 195 10.77 12.01 -8.97
N ASP A 196 10.32 12.41 -10.15
CA ASP A 196 9.31 13.44 -10.38
C ASP A 196 7.87 12.88 -10.46
N ALA A 197 7.69 11.57 -10.26
CA ALA A 197 6.36 10.97 -10.23
C ALA A 197 5.57 11.45 -9.01
N LYS A 198 4.25 11.53 -9.17
CA LYS A 198 3.34 11.73 -8.04
C LYS A 198 3.40 10.50 -7.12
N PRO A 199 3.18 10.67 -5.81
CA PRO A 199 2.93 9.54 -4.92
C PRO A 199 1.76 8.69 -5.42
N ILE A 200 1.78 7.40 -5.10
CA ILE A 200 0.69 6.47 -5.46
C ILE A 200 -0.64 6.98 -4.92
N ASN A 201 -1.68 6.98 -5.75
CA ASN A 201 -3.03 7.29 -5.31
C ASN A 201 -3.68 6.06 -4.66
N LEU A 202 -3.56 6.00 -3.33
CA LEU A 202 -4.08 4.91 -2.51
C LEU A 202 -5.60 4.75 -2.57
N LYS A 203 -6.37 5.75 -3.02
CA LYS A 203 -7.84 5.65 -3.15
C LYS A 203 -8.30 4.77 -4.30
N LYS A 204 -7.40 4.46 -5.23
CA LYS A 204 -7.72 3.77 -6.49
C LYS A 204 -6.58 2.86 -6.93
N VAL A 205 -6.03 2.06 -6.01
CA VAL A 205 -5.04 1.05 -6.38
C VAL A 205 -5.73 0.02 -7.27
N LYS A 206 -5.24 -0.17 -8.50
CA LYS A 206 -5.87 -1.02 -9.52
C LYS A 206 -5.20 -2.36 -9.70
N ARG A 207 -3.92 -2.47 -9.32
CA ARG A 207 -3.16 -3.70 -9.54
C ARG A 207 -2.08 -3.91 -8.51
N LEU A 208 -1.92 -5.15 -8.10
CA LEU A 208 -0.81 -5.66 -7.32
C LEU A 208 -0.07 -6.73 -8.14
N SER A 209 1.26 -6.79 -8.01
CA SER A 209 2.08 -7.84 -8.62
C SER A 209 3.20 -8.26 -7.68
N ILE A 210 3.52 -9.55 -7.69
CA ILE A 210 4.68 -10.13 -7.02
C ILE A 210 5.64 -10.58 -8.09
N MET A 211 6.90 -10.19 -7.97
CA MET A 211 7.90 -10.36 -9.00
C MET A 211 9.20 -10.92 -8.43
N MET A 212 9.79 -11.83 -9.22
CA MET A 212 11.15 -12.29 -9.09
C MET A 212 11.94 -11.68 -10.26
N ARG A 213 12.96 -10.86 -9.98
CA ARG A 213 13.77 -10.18 -11.02
C ARG A 213 15.25 -10.46 -10.83
N SER A 214 16.03 -10.36 -11.91
CA SER A 214 17.47 -10.67 -11.86
C SER A 214 18.32 -9.69 -11.07
N PHE A 215 17.81 -8.47 -10.88
CA PHE A 215 18.60 -7.33 -10.37
C PHE A 215 19.93 -7.19 -11.10
N PHE A 216 19.89 -7.35 -12.43
CA PHE A 216 21.06 -7.28 -13.32
C PHE A 216 22.13 -8.34 -12.98
N GLY A 217 21.68 -9.56 -12.71
CA GLY A 217 22.53 -10.74 -12.54
C GLY A 217 22.87 -11.09 -11.10
N SER A 218 22.28 -10.42 -10.11
CA SER A 218 22.51 -10.76 -8.70
C SER A 218 21.78 -12.05 -8.27
N GLN A 219 20.77 -12.49 -9.01
CA GLN A 219 20.06 -13.74 -8.74
C GLN A 219 19.46 -14.36 -10.00
N SER A 220 19.37 -15.69 -10.00
CA SER A 220 18.78 -16.53 -11.05
C SER A 220 18.28 -17.86 -10.47
N GLY A 221 17.69 -18.70 -11.32
CA GLY A 221 17.29 -20.07 -10.99
C GLY A 221 15.92 -20.16 -10.32
N ASP A 222 15.67 -21.30 -9.68
CA ASP A 222 14.37 -21.58 -9.08
C ASP A 222 14.08 -20.67 -7.88
N PHE A 223 12.80 -20.33 -7.75
CA PHE A 223 12.28 -19.54 -6.65
C PHE A 223 10.93 -20.07 -6.18
N SER A 224 10.63 -19.89 -4.89
CA SER A 224 9.36 -20.25 -4.29
C SER A 224 9.08 -19.42 -3.03
N LEU A 225 7.97 -18.70 -3.05
CA LEU A 225 7.40 -17.91 -1.96
C LEU A 225 5.96 -18.35 -1.70
N THR A 226 5.69 -18.91 -0.52
CA THR A 226 4.37 -19.38 -0.10
C THR A 226 3.78 -18.43 0.92
N MET A 227 2.67 -17.79 0.59
CA MET A 227 2.04 -16.74 1.40
C MET A 227 0.71 -17.24 1.94
N ARG A 228 0.46 -17.03 3.23
CA ARG A 228 -0.86 -17.22 3.84
C ARG A 228 -1.78 -16.07 3.49
N SER A 229 -1.28 -14.83 3.53
CA SER A 229 -2.09 -13.65 3.23
C SER A 229 -1.28 -12.43 2.79
N ILE A 230 -1.98 -11.54 2.11
CA ILE A 230 -1.59 -10.14 1.84
C ILE A 230 -2.72 -9.26 2.36
N VAL A 231 -2.41 -8.40 3.33
CA VAL A 231 -3.40 -7.55 4.00
C VAL A 231 -2.91 -6.11 4.09
N ALA A 232 -3.81 -5.13 4.10
CA ALA A 232 -3.50 -3.77 4.45
C ALA A 232 -3.77 -3.55 5.95
N LEU A 233 -2.86 -2.88 6.65
CA LEU A 233 -3.00 -2.59 8.09
C LEU A 233 -3.15 -1.09 8.34
N SER A 234 -4.05 -0.71 9.24
CA SER A 234 -4.31 0.70 9.56
C SER A 234 -3.17 1.39 10.30
N GLU A 235 -2.30 0.60 10.93
CA GLU A 235 -1.21 1.06 11.78
C GLU A 235 0.07 0.30 11.43
N ILE A 236 1.22 0.95 11.60
CA ILE A 236 2.53 0.31 11.49
C ILE A 236 2.66 -0.66 12.68
N PRO A 237 2.89 -1.96 12.45
CA PRO A 237 3.10 -2.92 13.54
C PRO A 237 4.33 -2.54 14.39
N ASN A 238 4.26 -2.77 15.70
CA ASN A 238 5.42 -2.57 16.59
C ASN A 238 6.61 -3.44 16.15
N LEU A 239 7.83 -2.89 16.28
CA LEU A 239 9.18 -3.28 15.79
C LEU A 239 9.65 -4.77 15.80
N GLU A 240 8.79 -5.76 15.96
CA GLU A 240 9.10 -7.18 15.67
C GLU A 240 9.10 -7.52 14.17
N TYR A 241 8.82 -6.53 13.30
CA TYR A 241 8.74 -6.68 11.86
C TYR A 241 9.94 -5.97 11.21
N PRO A 242 10.63 -6.59 10.24
CA PRO A 242 11.50 -5.84 9.35
C PRO A 242 10.60 -4.93 8.52
N VAL A 243 10.67 -3.64 8.83
CA VAL A 243 10.11 -2.60 7.99
C VAL A 243 11.10 -2.39 6.85
N VAL A 244 10.66 -2.64 5.62
CA VAL A 244 11.53 -2.49 4.44
C VAL A 244 11.86 -1.00 4.26
N ASP A 245 13.15 -0.64 4.27
CA ASP A 245 13.59 0.74 3.98
C ASP A 245 13.40 1.05 2.47
N GLY A 246 12.67 2.13 2.18
CA GLY A 246 12.40 2.62 0.82
C GLY A 246 13.64 3.02 0.03
N ASN A 247 14.80 3.20 0.66
CA ASN A 247 16.04 3.53 -0.05
C ASN A 247 16.71 2.33 -0.74
N MET A 248 16.20 1.11 -0.55
CA MET A 248 16.78 -0.13 -1.12
C MET A 248 16.81 -0.14 -2.65
N LEU A 249 15.85 0.49 -3.33
CA LEU A 249 15.84 0.57 -4.80
C LEU A 249 16.88 1.53 -5.37
N GLU A 250 17.33 2.54 -4.61
CA GLU A 250 18.37 3.48 -5.06
C GLU A 250 19.78 2.89 -4.97
N LYS A 251 20.04 1.99 -4.01
CA LYS A 251 21.34 1.36 -3.83
C LYS A 251 21.43 0.10 -4.68
N GLY A 252 21.61 0.29 -5.98
CA GLY A 252 22.23 -0.73 -6.81
C GLY A 252 23.51 -1.24 -6.13
N SER A 253 23.69 -2.56 -6.09
CA SER A 253 24.78 -3.29 -5.43
C SER A 253 24.88 -3.11 -3.90
N ILE A 254 24.32 -4.07 -3.16
CA ILE A 254 24.86 -4.40 -1.83
C ILE A 254 26.16 -5.17 -2.11
N THR A 255 27.30 -4.50 -1.96
CA THR A 255 28.54 -5.21 -1.64
C THR A 255 28.30 -5.94 -0.31
N ALA A 256 28.54 -7.24 -0.29
CA ALA A 256 28.42 -8.09 0.89
C ALA A 256 29.37 -7.62 2.01
N SER A 257 28.96 -6.62 2.77
CA SER A 257 29.60 -6.23 4.02
C SER A 257 28.62 -5.37 4.83
N GLU A 258 28.17 -5.95 5.93
CA GLU A 258 27.31 -5.37 6.98
C GLU A 258 25.81 -5.40 6.70
N ASP A 259 25.16 -6.36 7.37
CA ASP A 259 23.72 -6.49 7.55
C ASP A 259 23.13 -5.16 8.09
N PRO A 260 22.30 -4.45 7.29
CA PRO A 260 21.66 -3.18 7.70
C PRO A 260 20.88 -3.30 9.00
N TYR A 261 20.33 -4.49 9.29
CA TYR A 261 19.57 -4.79 10.50
C TYR A 261 20.40 -4.59 11.77
N GLN A 262 21.69 -4.95 11.74
CA GLN A 262 22.57 -4.78 12.89
C GLN A 262 22.88 -3.31 13.19
N ARG A 263 22.91 -2.46 12.16
CA ARG A 263 23.28 -1.04 12.32
C ARG A 263 22.17 -0.25 13.00
N GLU A 264 20.93 -0.44 12.58
CA GLU A 264 19.76 0.26 13.12
C GLU A 264 19.43 -0.19 14.55
N VAL A 265 19.54 -1.49 14.85
CA VAL A 265 19.39 -2.03 16.22
C VAL A 265 20.45 -1.47 17.17
N LYS A 266 21.68 -1.25 16.69
CA LYS A 266 22.79 -0.76 17.52
C LYS A 266 22.68 0.75 17.82
N GLU A 267 22.29 1.55 16.83
CA GLU A 267 22.01 2.99 17.02
C GLU A 267 20.83 3.21 17.96
N HIS A 268 19.74 2.45 17.80
CA HIS A 268 18.56 2.59 18.66
C HIS A 268 18.83 2.11 20.10
N ARG A 269 19.56 1.00 20.28
CA ARG A 269 20.01 0.54 21.62
C ARG A 269 20.92 1.56 22.31
N SER A 270 21.81 2.22 21.58
CA SER A 270 22.69 3.27 22.10
C SER A 270 21.89 4.49 22.59
N SER A 271 20.90 4.93 21.82
CA SER A 271 20.00 6.04 22.17
C SER A 271 19.13 5.73 23.40
N ILE A 272 18.62 4.50 23.51
CA ILE A 272 17.85 4.06 24.68
C ILE A 272 18.73 4.04 25.93
N HIS A 273 19.94 3.50 25.85
CA HIS A 273 20.84 3.37 27.00
C HIS A 273 21.30 4.73 27.53
N THR A 274 21.57 5.69 26.64
CA THR A 274 21.93 7.06 27.02
C THR A 274 20.75 7.82 27.63
N SER A 275 19.53 7.67 27.10
CA SER A 275 18.34 8.30 27.68
C SER A 275 17.94 7.69 29.03
N ALA A 276 18.15 6.38 29.21
CA ALA A 276 17.84 5.67 30.45
C ALA A 276 18.86 6.01 31.55
N ASP A 277 20.15 6.11 31.22
CA ASP A 277 21.18 6.54 32.18
C ASP A 277 20.96 8.01 32.59
N ARG A 278 20.63 8.90 31.63
CA ARG A 278 20.29 10.30 31.95
C ARG A 278 19.07 10.42 32.87
N ARG A 279 18.02 9.63 32.64
CA ARG A 279 16.82 9.61 33.49
C ARG A 279 17.10 9.05 34.89
N ARG A 280 17.93 8.01 35.02
CA ARG A 280 18.34 7.45 36.32
C ARG A 280 19.17 8.46 37.12
N ARG A 281 20.12 9.16 36.49
CA ARG A 281 20.91 10.20 37.16
C ARG A 281 20.05 11.35 37.68
N ILE A 282 19.08 11.81 36.88
CA ILE A 282 18.14 12.88 37.30
C ILE A 282 17.26 12.40 38.45
N ALA A 283 16.72 11.17 38.38
CA ALA A 283 15.90 10.61 39.46
C ALA A 283 16.68 10.46 40.78
N CYS A 284 17.93 9.99 40.74
CA CYS A 284 18.78 9.89 41.93
C CYS A 284 19.07 11.26 42.56
N LEU A 285 19.31 12.30 41.75
CA LEU A 285 19.53 13.66 42.25
C LEU A 285 18.27 14.26 42.89
N LEU A 286 17.09 14.05 42.30
CA LEU A 286 15.82 14.52 42.86
C LEU A 286 15.46 13.80 44.17
N LEU A 287 15.64 12.48 44.24
CA LEU A 287 15.42 11.72 45.47
C LEU A 287 16.38 12.15 46.58
N GLY A 288 17.67 12.36 46.25
CA GLY A 288 18.64 12.87 47.22
C GLY A 288 18.29 14.27 47.75
N ALA A 289 17.81 15.17 46.88
CA ALA A 289 17.37 16.51 47.28
C ALA A 289 16.11 16.48 48.17
N ILE A 290 15.15 15.60 47.87
CA ILE A 290 13.95 15.42 48.69
C ILE A 290 14.30 14.86 50.08
N SER A 291 15.22 13.89 50.15
CA SER A 291 15.68 13.35 51.44
C SER A 291 16.40 14.40 52.29
N LEU A 292 17.24 15.24 51.69
CA LEU A 292 17.90 16.35 52.40
C LEU A 292 16.91 17.41 52.87
N ALA A 293 15.92 17.77 52.05
CA ALA A 293 14.87 18.72 52.42
C ALA A 293 13.99 18.18 53.57
N ALA A 294 13.64 16.90 53.54
CA ALA A 294 12.89 16.26 54.62
C ALA A 294 13.68 16.25 55.94
N MET A 295 14.97 15.89 55.90
CA MET A 295 15.85 15.95 57.07
C MET A 295 15.91 17.37 57.66
N TYR A 296 15.98 18.40 56.81
CA TYR A 296 15.98 19.80 57.25
C TYR A 296 14.64 20.22 57.87
N TYR A 297 13.52 19.76 57.30
CA TYR A 297 12.18 20.07 57.81
C TYR A 297 11.90 19.41 59.16
N PHE A 298 12.31 18.16 59.35
CA PHE A 298 12.11 17.43 60.61
C PHE A 298 13.05 17.88 61.73
N THR A 299 14.24 18.38 61.41
CA THR A 299 15.17 18.95 62.41
C THR A 299 14.81 20.39 62.78
N GLY A 300 14.12 21.14 61.91
CA GLY A 300 13.64 22.50 62.19
C GLY A 300 12.39 22.60 63.06
N LEU A 301 11.61 21.52 63.20
CA LEU A 301 10.37 21.49 64.00
C LEU A 301 10.59 21.14 65.50
N SER A 302 11.81 20.79 65.91
CA SER A 302 12.15 20.53 67.31
C SER A 302 12.73 21.74 68.07
N CYS A 303 12.80 22.92 67.45
CA CYS A 303 13.15 24.16 68.13
C CYS A 303 12.13 25.25 67.77
N ARG A 304 10.93 25.17 68.35
CA ARG A 304 10.06 26.33 68.65
C ARG A 304 8.98 25.93 69.63
#